data_AF-A0A537Z3K4-F1
#
_entry.id   AF-A0A537Z3K4-F1
#
_cell.length_a   1.000
_cell.length_b   1.000
_cell.length_c   1.000
_cell.angle_alpha   90.00
_cell.angle_beta   90.00
_cell.angle_gamma   90.00
#
_symmetry.space_group_name_H-M   'P 1'
#
loop_
_entity.id
_entity.type
_entity.pdbx_description
1 polymer ?
#
loop_
_entity_poly.entity_id
_entity_poly.type
_entity_poly.pdbx_seq_one_letter_code
_entity_poly.pdbx_strand_id
1 'polypeptide(L)'
;MAFLLLLAAGAVAAISLLKLARRRARYLTRDPRRIAAACGRELSDFLLDQRFPVRGGGTFGELRDEIEDRLAVEAGAFTRAADAARFGPPGTAREAALEAKRELRELKRRLRRELFVLDRARGFVSLRSLGFS
;
A
#
# COMPACT_ATOMS: atom_id res chain seq x y z
N MET A 1 -20.15 -0.29 32.89
CA MET A 1 -18.93 0.06 32.12
C MET A 1 -18.36 -1.12 31.34
N ALA A 2 -18.05 -2.26 31.97
CA ALA A 2 -17.46 -3.42 31.28
C ALA A 2 -18.27 -3.93 30.06
N PHE A 3 -19.61 -3.95 30.15
CA PHE A 3 -20.48 -4.33 29.04
C PHE A 3 -20.33 -3.42 27.81
N LEU A 4 -20.29 -2.10 28.02
CA LEU A 4 -20.10 -1.12 26.93
C LEU A 4 -18.72 -1.25 26.30
N LEU A 5 -17.69 -1.53 27.11
CA LEU A 5 -16.32 -1.76 26.61
C LEU A 5 -16.23 -3.03 25.75
N LEU A 6 -16.87 -4.13 26.19
CA LEU A 6 -16.95 -5.36 25.40
C LEU A 6 -17.68 -5.16 24.07
N LEU A 7 -18.78 -4.40 24.11
CA LEU A 7 -19.57 -4.10 22.91
C LEU A 7 -18.79 -3.23 21.93
N ALA A 8 -18.09 -2.20 22.42
CA ALA A 8 -17.19 -1.36 21.62
C ALA A 8 -16.03 -2.18 21.02
N ALA A 9 -15.38 -3.04 21.81
CA ALA A 9 -14.31 -3.90 21.33
C ALA A 9 -14.81 -4.88 20.25
N GLY A 10 -16.00 -5.46 20.45
CA GLY A 10 -16.66 -6.32 19.46
C GLY A 10 -16.95 -5.60 18.15
N ALA A 11 -17.46 -4.37 18.22
CA ALA A 11 -17.72 -3.54 17.04
C ALA A 11 -16.43 -3.21 16.28
N VAL A 12 -15.36 -2.80 16.97
CA VAL A 12 -14.06 -2.52 16.37
C VAL A 12 -13.48 -3.77 15.71
N ALA A 13 -13.56 -4.93 16.37
CA ALA A 13 -13.11 -6.21 15.84
C ALA A 13 -13.91 -6.60 14.58
N ALA A 14 -15.24 -6.49 14.61
CA ALA A 14 -16.11 -6.80 13.48
C ALA A 14 -15.83 -5.91 12.27
N ILE A 15 -15.67 -4.59 12.47
CA ILE A 15 -15.32 -3.64 11.40
C ILE A 15 -13.94 -3.98 10.82
N SER A 16 -12.98 -4.31 11.68
CA SER A 16 -11.62 -4.68 11.26
C SER A 16 -11.62 -5.98 10.43
N LEU A 17 -12.35 -7.00 10.87
CA LEU A 17 -12.52 -8.26 10.15
C LEU A 17 -13.25 -8.05 8.82
N LEU A 18 -14.29 -7.21 8.78
CA LEU A 18 -15.01 -6.91 7.55
C LEU A 18 -14.09 -6.20 6.55
N LYS A 19 -13.30 -5.21 7.00
CA LYS A 19 -12.28 -4.56 6.16
C LYS A 19 -11.27 -5.57 5.62
N LEU A 20 -10.77 -6.47 6.47
CA LEU A 20 -9.82 -7.50 6.06
C LEU A 20 -10.44 -8.50 5.06
N ALA A 21 -11.67 -8.94 5.30
CA ALA A 21 -12.41 -9.83 4.43
C ALA A 21 -12.68 -9.17 3.07
N ARG A 22 -13.12 -7.91 3.04
CA ARG A 22 -13.26 -7.13 1.79
C ARG A 22 -11.94 -7.02 1.04
N ARG A 23 -10.85 -6.78 1.77
CA ARG A 23 -9.50 -6.69 1.21
C ARG A 23 -9.03 -8.02 0.63
N ARG A 24 -9.31 -9.14 1.29
CA ARG A 24 -9.02 -10.50 0.79
C ARG A 24 -9.95 -10.95 -0.33
N ALA A 25 -11.21 -10.54 -0.33
CA ALA A 25 -12.18 -10.83 -1.38
C ALA A 25 -11.72 -10.28 -2.74
N ARG A 26 -11.00 -9.14 -2.75
CA ARG A 26 -10.37 -8.60 -3.97
C ARG A 26 -9.35 -9.56 -4.60
N TYR A 27 -8.77 -10.48 -3.84
CA TYR A 27 -7.77 -11.45 -4.30
C TYR A 27 -8.34 -12.87 -4.52
N LEU A 28 -9.64 -13.07 -4.29
CA LEU A 28 -10.32 -14.35 -4.51
C LEU A 28 -10.64 -14.61 -6.00
N THR A 29 -10.48 -13.59 -6.84
CA THR A 29 -10.57 -13.75 -8.30
C THR A 29 -9.33 -14.44 -8.85
N ARG A 30 -9.53 -15.40 -9.77
CA ARG A 30 -8.45 -16.03 -10.54
C ARG A 30 -7.99 -15.19 -11.73
N ASP A 31 -8.63 -14.05 -11.98
CA ASP A 31 -8.28 -13.15 -13.07
C ASP A 31 -7.02 -12.33 -12.72
N PRO A 32 -5.89 -12.53 -13.45
CA PRO A 32 -4.64 -11.82 -13.18
C PRO A 32 -4.77 -10.30 -13.31
N ARG A 33 -5.66 -9.82 -14.20
CA ARG A 33 -5.88 -8.38 -14.42
C ARG A 33 -6.50 -7.71 -13.20
N ARG A 34 -7.47 -8.40 -12.58
CA ARG A 34 -8.10 -7.94 -11.34
C ARG A 34 -7.13 -7.99 -10.16
N ILE A 35 -6.25 -9.00 -10.11
CA ILE A 35 -5.19 -9.06 -9.10
C ILE A 35 -4.24 -7.86 -9.24
N ALA A 36 -3.80 -7.54 -10.45
CA ALA A 36 -2.94 -6.38 -10.72
C ALA A 36 -3.61 -5.07 -10.27
N ALA A 37 -4.87 -4.85 -10.66
CA ALA A 37 -5.64 -3.68 -10.25
C ALA A 37 -5.82 -3.61 -8.71
N ALA A 38 -6.04 -4.75 -8.05
CA ALA A 38 -6.10 -4.84 -6.59
C ALA A 38 -4.76 -4.48 -5.93
N CYS A 39 -3.64 -4.91 -6.51
CA CYS A 39 -2.30 -4.58 -6.01
C CYS A 39 -2.01 -3.07 -6.11
N GLY A 40 -2.34 -2.46 -7.25
CA GLY A 40 -2.20 -1.01 -7.43
C GLY A 40 -3.03 -0.22 -6.42
N ARG A 41 -4.32 -0.58 -6.28
CA ARG A 41 -5.21 0.07 -5.32
C ARG A 41 -4.73 -0.14 -3.88
N GLU A 42 -4.20 -1.31 -3.54
CA GLU A 42 -3.63 -1.57 -2.22
C GLU A 42 -2.39 -0.70 -1.93
N LEU A 43 -1.54 -0.47 -2.92
CA LEU A 43 -0.38 0.42 -2.77
C LEU A 43 -0.83 1.87 -2.59
N SER A 44 -1.78 2.35 -3.40
CA SER A 44 -2.34 3.69 -3.25
C SER A 44 -3.00 3.88 -1.88
N ASP A 45 -3.84 2.92 -1.44
CA ASP A 45 -4.46 2.92 -0.11
C ASP A 45 -3.38 3.01 0.99
N PHE A 46 -2.30 2.22 0.85
CA PHE A 46 -1.19 2.23 1.82
C PHE A 46 -0.47 3.59 1.88
N LEU A 47 -0.19 4.22 0.75
CA LEU A 47 0.48 5.52 0.71
C LEU A 47 -0.41 6.63 1.30
N LEU A 48 -1.71 6.60 1.01
CA LEU A 48 -2.69 7.51 1.61
C LEU A 48 -2.75 7.34 3.14
N ASP A 49 -2.72 6.10 3.65
CA ASP A 49 -2.67 5.83 5.09
C ASP A 49 -1.42 6.42 5.75
N GLN A 50 -0.29 6.53 5.02
CA GLN A 50 0.94 7.17 5.49
C GLN A 50 0.98 8.70 5.23
N ARG A 51 -0.17 9.31 4.92
CA ARG A 51 -0.29 10.74 4.58
C ARG A 51 0.59 11.17 3.41
N PHE A 52 0.93 10.23 2.53
CA PHE A 52 1.63 10.52 1.29
C PHE A 52 0.59 10.64 0.17
N PRO A 53 0.20 11.86 -0.23
CA PRO A 53 -0.79 12.04 -1.29
C PRO A 53 -0.17 11.57 -2.60
N VAL A 54 -0.78 10.54 -3.18
CA VAL A 54 -0.54 10.03 -4.52
C VAL A 54 -1.65 10.54 -5.43
N ARG A 55 -1.33 10.89 -6.68
CA ARG A 55 -2.38 11.23 -7.65
C ARG A 55 -3.26 10.00 -7.91
N GLY A 56 -4.50 10.06 -7.45
CA GLY A 56 -5.46 8.98 -7.64
C GLY A 56 -5.78 8.76 -9.11
N GLY A 57 -5.74 7.51 -9.57
CA GLY A 57 -6.08 7.13 -10.95
C GLY A 57 -4.91 7.04 -11.93
N GLY A 58 -3.68 7.26 -11.46
CA GLY A 58 -2.49 7.17 -12.31
C GLY A 58 -2.14 5.75 -12.77
N THR A 59 -1.31 5.67 -13.81
CA THR A 59 -0.76 4.40 -14.31
C THR A 59 0.23 3.79 -13.30
N PHE A 60 0.59 2.51 -13.46
CA PHE A 60 1.64 1.92 -12.62
C PHE A 60 2.97 2.67 -12.79
N GLY A 61 3.29 3.14 -13.99
CA GLY A 61 4.46 3.98 -14.26
C GLY A 61 4.45 5.29 -13.47
N GLU A 62 3.34 6.03 -13.51
CA GLU A 62 3.20 7.28 -12.73
C GLU A 62 3.35 7.03 -11.22
N LEU A 63 2.80 5.90 -10.73
CA LEU A 63 2.95 5.51 -9.33
C LEU A 63 4.40 5.14 -8.97
N ARG A 64 5.14 4.50 -9.88
CA ARG A 64 6.58 4.26 -9.70
C ARG A 64 7.32 5.59 -9.61
N ASP A 65 7.14 6.45 -10.59
CA ASP A 65 7.88 7.71 -10.69
C ASP A 65 7.63 8.56 -9.43
N GLU A 66 6.37 8.63 -8.96
CA GLU A 66 6.05 9.36 -7.74
C GLU A 66 6.71 8.77 -6.47
N ILE A 67 6.87 7.44 -6.39
CA ILE A 67 7.56 6.78 -5.27
C ILE A 67 9.07 6.97 -5.37
N GLU A 68 9.65 6.77 -6.55
CA GLU A 68 11.10 6.85 -6.77
C GLU A 68 11.59 8.30 -6.61
N ASP A 69 10.88 9.28 -7.18
CA ASP A 69 11.27 10.69 -7.12
C ASP A 69 11.15 11.31 -5.72
N ARG A 70 10.09 10.94 -4.98
CA ARG A 70 9.76 11.61 -3.70
C ARG A 70 10.19 10.82 -2.47
N LEU A 71 10.33 9.50 -2.58
CA LEU A 71 10.69 8.62 -1.45
C LEU A 71 12.01 7.88 -1.69
N ALA A 72 12.63 7.98 -2.87
CA ALA A 72 13.87 7.28 -3.23
C ALA A 72 13.80 5.75 -3.01
N VAL A 73 12.59 5.17 -3.11
CA VAL A 73 12.36 3.72 -2.98
C VAL A 73 12.12 3.12 -4.36
N GLU A 74 12.91 2.11 -4.73
CA GLU A 74 12.71 1.41 -6.01
C GLU A 74 11.37 0.67 -6.05
N ALA A 75 10.56 0.98 -7.08
CA ALA A 75 9.23 0.42 -7.33
C ALA A 75 9.11 -0.22 -8.71
N GLY A 76 10.17 -0.16 -9.54
CA GLY A 76 10.25 -0.77 -10.86
C GLY A 76 9.89 -2.25 -10.92
N ALA A 77 10.40 -3.08 -10.00
CA ALA A 77 10.08 -4.52 -9.98
C ALA A 77 8.57 -4.79 -9.81
N PHE A 78 7.94 -4.07 -8.88
CA PHE A 78 6.50 -4.16 -8.65
C PHE A 78 5.70 -3.73 -9.88
N THR A 79 6.05 -2.58 -10.47
CA THR A 79 5.27 -2.00 -11.58
C THR A 79 5.39 -2.79 -12.86
N ARG A 80 6.59 -3.31 -13.18
CA ARG A 80 6.78 -4.27 -14.29
C ARG A 80 5.92 -5.52 -14.13
N ALA A 81 5.92 -6.13 -12.94
CA ALA A 81 5.12 -7.32 -12.67
C ALA A 81 3.61 -7.01 -12.73
N ALA A 82 3.18 -5.85 -12.22
CA ALA A 82 1.78 -5.42 -12.25
C ALA A 82 1.31 -5.11 -13.68
N ASP A 83 2.13 -4.48 -14.52
CA ASP A 83 1.86 -4.25 -15.93
C ASP A 83 1.79 -5.56 -16.71
N ALA A 84 2.75 -6.47 -16.50
CA ALA A 84 2.74 -7.79 -17.12
C ALA A 84 1.49 -8.60 -16.73
N ALA A 85 1.03 -8.51 -15.48
CA ALA A 85 -0.20 -9.15 -15.04
C ALA A 85 -1.48 -8.54 -15.66
N ARG A 86 -1.47 -7.22 -15.94
CA ARG A 86 -2.65 -6.49 -16.44
C ARG A 86 -2.76 -6.52 -17.97
N PHE A 87 -1.63 -6.37 -18.66
CA PHE A 87 -1.56 -6.17 -20.11
C PHE A 87 -0.80 -7.28 -20.83
N GLY A 88 -0.08 -8.14 -20.11
CA GLY A 88 0.68 -9.24 -20.69
C GLY A 88 -0.20 -10.38 -21.23
N PRO A 89 0.41 -11.31 -21.97
CA PRO A 89 -0.29 -12.44 -22.57
C PRO A 89 -0.86 -13.40 -21.50
N PRO A 90 -2.00 -14.07 -21.76
CA PRO A 90 -2.69 -14.89 -20.76
C PRO A 90 -1.84 -15.99 -20.13
N GLY A 91 -0.88 -16.55 -20.88
CA GLY A 91 0.00 -17.62 -20.42
C GLY A 91 0.91 -17.21 -19.27
N THR A 92 1.44 -15.98 -19.29
CA THR A 92 2.35 -15.47 -18.25
C THR A 92 1.66 -14.57 -17.23
N ALA A 93 0.47 -14.03 -17.55
CA ALA A 93 -0.24 -13.08 -16.72
C ALA A 93 -0.51 -13.60 -15.29
N ARG A 94 -0.75 -14.91 -15.13
CA ARG A 94 -0.97 -15.52 -13.80
C ARG A 94 0.29 -15.52 -12.93
N GLU A 95 1.43 -15.86 -13.51
CA GLU A 95 2.72 -15.85 -12.79
C GLU A 95 3.12 -14.43 -12.45
N ALA A 96 2.98 -13.50 -13.41
CA ALA A 96 3.19 -12.07 -13.19
C ALA A 96 2.27 -11.52 -12.07
N ALA A 97 1.03 -11.98 -11.96
CA ALA A 97 0.13 -11.57 -10.88
C ALA A 97 0.58 -12.06 -9.50
N LEU A 98 1.19 -13.25 -9.42
CA LEU A 98 1.78 -13.76 -8.18
C LEU A 98 3.06 -13.00 -7.82
N GLU A 99 3.88 -12.68 -8.81
CA GLU A 99 5.08 -11.86 -8.66
C GLU A 99 4.72 -10.45 -8.19
N ALA A 100 3.74 -9.79 -8.81
CA ALA A 100 3.24 -8.48 -8.39
C ALA A 100 2.80 -8.46 -6.92
N LYS A 101 2.19 -9.55 -6.43
CA LYS A 101 1.83 -9.68 -5.00
C LYS A 101 3.05 -9.82 -4.09
N ARG A 102 4.10 -10.52 -4.54
CA ARG A 102 5.35 -10.65 -3.78
C ARG A 102 6.09 -9.31 -3.74
N GLU A 103 6.27 -8.69 -4.89
CA GLU A 103 6.92 -7.39 -5.02
C GLU A 103 6.17 -6.30 -4.26
N LEU A 104 4.83 -6.29 -4.27
CA LEU A 104 4.05 -5.35 -3.46
C LEU A 104 4.34 -5.49 -1.95
N ARG A 105 4.54 -6.73 -1.47
CA ARG A 105 4.86 -6.94 -0.05
C ARG A 105 6.24 -6.39 0.28
N GLU A 106 7.21 -6.58 -0.61
CA GLU A 106 8.57 -6.08 -0.38
C GLU A 106 8.65 -4.56 -0.53
N LEU A 107 7.99 -3.99 -1.53
CA LEU A 107 7.86 -2.55 -1.71
C LEU A 107 7.26 -1.89 -0.45
N LYS A 108 6.16 -2.42 0.09
CA LYS A 108 5.60 -1.89 1.36
C LYS A 108 6.56 -2.00 2.54
N ARG A 109 7.40 -3.05 2.61
CA ARG A 109 8.41 -3.18 3.67
C ARG A 109 9.49 -2.11 3.52
N ARG A 110 9.96 -1.87 2.29
CA ARG A 110 10.91 -0.79 1.97
C ARG A 110 10.31 0.58 2.29
N LEU A 111 9.10 0.87 1.82
CA LEU A 111 8.37 2.12 2.09
C LEU A 111 8.17 2.39 3.57
N ARG A 112 7.79 1.37 4.36
CA ARG A 112 7.68 1.55 5.82
C ARG A 112 8.99 2.03 6.42
N ARG A 113 10.12 1.40 6.06
CA ARG A 113 11.43 1.79 6.60
C ARG A 113 11.74 3.25 6.29
N GLU A 114 11.59 3.68 5.05
CA GLU A 114 11.90 5.06 4.65
C GLU A 114 10.91 6.09 5.25
N LEU A 115 9.62 5.81 5.25
CA LEU A 115 8.62 6.73 5.83
C LEU A 115 8.82 6.90 7.34
N PHE A 116 9.18 5.84 8.07
CA PHE A 116 9.54 5.94 9.49
C PHE A 116 10.82 6.76 9.71
N VAL A 117 11.80 6.68 8.80
CA VAL A 117 13.02 7.50 8.87
C VAL A 117 12.69 8.97 8.65
N LEU A 118 11.84 9.28 7.66
CA LEU A 118 11.39 10.65 7.39
C LEU A 118 10.59 11.24 8.55
N ASP A 119 9.68 10.47 9.18
CA ASP A 119 8.94 10.93 10.36
C ASP A 119 9.87 11.18 11.56
N ARG A 120 10.89 10.33 11.76
CA ARG A 120 11.90 10.53 12.80
C ARG A 120 12.75 11.77 12.51
N ALA A 121 13.18 11.97 11.28
CA ALA A 121 13.95 13.15 10.87
C ALA A 121 13.11 14.44 11.02
N ARG A 122 11.83 14.39 10.65
CA ARG A 122 10.89 15.52 10.81
C ARG A 122 10.64 15.84 12.28
N GLY A 123 10.58 14.83 13.15
CA GLY A 123 10.53 15.00 14.60
C GLY A 123 11.79 15.69 15.17
N PHE A 124 12.96 15.41 14.60
CA PHE A 124 14.21 16.08 14.95
C PHE A 124 14.30 17.54 14.46
N VAL A 125 13.73 17.84 13.29
CA VAL A 125 13.73 19.20 12.71
C VAL A 125 12.57 20.06 13.25
N SER A 126 11.57 19.45 13.90
CA SER A 126 10.51 20.15 14.63
C SER A 126 11.03 20.69 15.97
N LEU A 127 11.90 21.70 15.90
CA LEU A 127 12.43 22.52 17.00
C LEU A 127 11.35 23.35 17.74
N ARG A 128 10.08 22.91 17.74
CA ARG A 128 9.03 23.47 18.58
C ARG A 128 9.10 22.96 20.03
N SER A 129 9.88 21.90 20.29
CA SER A 129 10.11 21.36 21.64
C SER A 129 11.23 22.07 22.41
N LEU A 130 11.90 23.06 21.82
CA LEU A 130 12.96 23.84 22.49
C LEU A 130 12.49 25.20 23.04
N GLY A 131 11.18 25.49 23.06
CA GLY A 131 10.66 26.56 23.92
C GLY A 131 11.20 27.96 23.63
N PHE A 132 11.52 28.30 22.37
CA PHE A 132 11.69 29.69 21.98
C PHE A 132 10.35 30.25 21.48
N SER A 133 9.64 30.92 22.39
CA SER A 133 8.85 32.11 22.12
C SER A 133 8.85 33.02 23.33
#